data_AF-A0A7H0VJZ1-F1
#
_entry.id   AF-A0A7H0VJZ1-F1
#
_cell.length_a   1.000
_cell.length_b   1.000
_cell.length_c   1.000
_cell.angle_alpha   90.00
_cell.angle_beta   90.00
_cell.angle_gamma   90.00
#
_symmetry.space_group_name_H-M   'P 1'
#
loop_
_entity.id
_entity.type
_entity.pdbx_description
1 polymer ?
#
loop_
_entity_poly.entity_id
_entity_poly.type
_entity_poly.pdbx_seq_one_letter_code
_entity_poly.pdbx_strand_id
1 'polypeptide(L)' 'MASLFLGFVGPWQIILIVALVLLLFGGRKIPELMRGLGGGIKEFKDAVKEDDKEESPEKKS' A
#
# COMPACT_ATOMS: atom_id res chain seq x y z
N MET A 1 18.27 -3.68 23.49
CA MET A 1 17.00 -2.92 23.56
C MET A 1 16.19 -2.99 22.26
N ALA A 2 16.75 -2.71 21.07
CA ALA A 2 16.01 -2.85 19.80
C ALA A 2 15.57 -4.30 19.47
N SER A 3 16.38 -5.29 19.85
CA SER A 3 16.11 -6.71 19.61
C SER A 3 14.94 -7.27 20.42
N LEU A 4 14.55 -6.62 21.52
CA LEU A 4 13.36 -7.01 22.28
C LEU A 4 12.09 -6.68 21.50
N PHE A 5 12.04 -5.56 20.78
CA PHE A 5 10.88 -5.18 19.97
C PHE A 5 10.74 -6.06 18.70
N LEU A 6 11.84 -6.41 18.04
CA LEU A 6 11.84 -7.31 16.88
C LEU A 6 11.61 -8.79 17.25
N GLY A 7 11.93 -9.19 18.48
CA GLY A 7 11.68 -10.55 18.99
C GLY A 7 10.33 -10.74 19.70
N PHE A 8 9.77 -9.68 20.33
CA PHE A 8 8.44 -9.71 20.97
C PHE A 8 7.30 -9.47 19.98
N VAL A 9 7.51 -8.75 18.88
CA VAL A 9 6.49 -8.61 17.83
C VAL A 9 6.68 -9.76 16.85
N GLY A 10 6.48 -10.97 17.36
CA GLY A 10 6.49 -12.17 16.54
C GLY A 10 5.28 -12.21 15.58
N PRO A 11 5.28 -13.15 14.63
CA PRO A 11 4.17 -13.34 13.69
C PRO A 11 2.81 -13.49 14.41
N TRP A 12 2.84 -14.02 15.64
CA TRP A 12 1.66 -14.27 16.45
C TRP A 12 0.97 -12.98 16.94
N GLN A 13 1.75 -11.99 17.35
CA GLN A 13 1.25 -10.69 17.79
C GLN A 13 0.71 -9.89 16.60
N ILE A 14 1.38 -9.97 15.45
CA ILE A 14 0.91 -9.33 14.22
C ILE A 14 -0.45 -9.90 13.81
N ILE A 15 -0.62 -11.24 13.86
CA ILE A 15 -1.91 -11.90 13.61
C ILE A 15 -2.99 -11.41 14.58
N LEU A 16 -2.69 -11.29 15.88
CA LEU A 16 -3.64 -10.78 16.87
C LEU A 16 -4.07 -9.33 16.57
N ILE A 17 -3.13 -8.46 16.20
CA ILE A 17 -3.43 -7.06 15.85
C ILE A 17 -4.31 -7.03 14.59
N VAL A 18 -3.96 -7.79 13.56
CA VAL A 18 -4.76 -7.89 12.33
C VAL A 18 -6.15 -8.42 12.63
N ALA A 19 -6.28 -9.45 13.47
CA ALA A 19 -7.57 -9.99 13.89
C ALA A 19 -8.41 -8.94 14.64
N LEU A 20 -7.81 -8.14 15.51
CA LEU A 20 -8.50 -7.08 16.24
C LEU A 20 -8.98 -5.97 15.28
N VAL A 21 -8.13 -5.55 14.35
CA VAL A 21 -8.51 -4.59 13.30
C VAL A 21 -9.63 -5.14 12.43
N LEU A 22 -9.57 -6.41 12.04
CA LEU A 22 -10.64 -7.07 11.28
C LEU A 22 -11.94 -7.18 12.07
N LEU A 23 -11.90 -7.33 13.39
CA LEU A 23 -13.10 -7.35 14.23
C LEU A 23 -13.74 -5.96 14.33
N LEU A 24 -12.94 -4.90 14.45
CA LEU A 24 -13.42 -3.52 14.55
C LEU A 24 -13.94 -2.97 13.21
N PHE A 25 -13.22 -3.23 12.12
CA PHE A 25 -13.54 -2.69 10.79
C PHE A 25 -14.36 -3.66 9.93
N GLY A 26 -14.35 -4.96 10.25
CA GLY A 26 -14.94 -6.02 9.44
C GLY A 26 -14.02 -6.43 8.27
N GLY A 27 -14.01 -7.72 7.95
CA GLY A 27 -13.16 -8.26 6.87
C GLY A 27 -13.46 -7.73 5.46
N ARG A 28 -14.59 -7.03 5.27
CA ARG A 28 -14.98 -6.43 3.99
C ARG A 28 -14.45 -5.01 3.78
N LYS A 29 -14.20 -4.23 4.84
CA LYS A 29 -13.75 -2.83 4.70
C LYS A 29 -12.29 -2.71 4.30
N ILE A 30 -11.42 -3.59 4.80
CA ILE A 30 -10.00 -3.61 4.44
C ILE A 30 -9.78 -3.75 2.91
N PRO A 31 -10.36 -4.75 2.22
CA PRO A 31 -10.19 -4.89 0.77
C PRO A 31 -10.88 -3.77 -0.02
N GLU A 32 -11.98 -3.21 0.47
CA GLU A 32 -12.65 -2.07 -0.16
C GLU A 32 -11.77 -0.81 -0.13
N LEU A 33 -11.19 -0.51 1.03
CA LEU A 33 -10.22 0.58 1.20
C LEU A 33 -8.96 0.36 0.37
N MET A 34 -8.43 -0.87 0.33
CA MET A 34 -7.28 -1.21 -0.51
C MET A 34 -7.56 -1.04 -2.00
N ARG A 35 -8.77 -1.39 -2.47
CA ARG A 35 -9.16 -1.19 -3.87
C ARG A 35 -9.28 0.30 -4.21
N GLY A 36 -9.88 1.10 -3.33
CA GLY A 36 -9.95 2.56 -3.52
C GLY A 36 -8.57 3.22 -3.52
N LEU A 37 -7.74 2.91 -2.51
CA LEU A 37 -6.38 3.44 -2.41
C LEU A 37 -5.49 2.96 -3.56
N GLY A 38 -5.59 1.68 -3.93
CA GLY A 38 -4.81 1.09 -5.02
C GLY A 38 -5.18 1.66 -6.39
N GLY A 39 -6.45 1.97 -6.62
CA GLY A 39 -6.91 2.71 -7.80
C GLY A 39 -6.28 4.10 -7.88
N GLY A 40 -6.38 4.88 -6.80
CA GLY A 40 -5.80 6.23 -6.75
C GLY A 40 -4.28 6.25 -6.89
N ILE A 41 -3.55 5.30 -6.27
CA ILE A 41 -2.10 5.17 -6.44
C ILE A 41 -1.74 4.81 -7.88
N LYS A 42 -2.55 3.96 -8.54
CA LYS A 42 -2.33 3.59 -9.94
C LYS A 42 -2.50 4.80 -10.86
N GLU A 43 -3.61 5.52 -10.73
CA GLU A 43 -3.89 6.73 -11.51
C GLU A 43 -2.82 7.81 -11.27
N PHE A 44 -2.41 8.01 -10.01
CA PHE A 44 -1.33 8.94 -9.67
C PHE A 44 -0.01 8.56 -10.35
N LYS A 45 0.36 7.27 -10.31
CA LYS A 45 1.58 6.79 -10.96
C LYS A 45 1.52 6.89 -12.49
N ASP A 46 0.36 6.67 -13.07
CA ASP A 46 0.17 6.73 -14.53
C ASP A 46 0.26 8.20 -15.01
N ALA A 47 -0.33 9.15 -14.29
CA ALA A 47 -0.22 10.59 -14.57
C ALA A 47 1.22 11.10 -14.46
N VAL A 48 1.93 10.75 -13.38
CA VAL A 48 3.36 11.12 -13.21
C VAL A 48 4.23 10.54 -14.34
N LYS A 49 3.91 9.33 -14.84
CA LYS A 49 4.62 8.72 -15.97
C LYS A 49 4.31 9.33 -17.33
N GLU A 50 3.11 9.89 -17.51
CA GLU A 50 2.77 10.63 -18.72
C GLU A 50 3.52 11.97 -18.75
N ASP A 51 3.55 12.69 -17.62
CA ASP A 51 4.33 13.92 -17.48
C ASP A 51 5.84 13.69 -17.74
N ASP A 52 6.42 12.60 -17.21
CA ASP A 52 7.82 12.23 -17.46
C ASP A 52 8.10 11.86 -18.94
N LYS A 53 7.09 11.41 -19.69
CA LYS A 53 7.25 11.03 -21.11
C LYS A 53 7.13 12.22 -22.07
N GLU A 54 6.44 13.28 -21.67
CA GLU A 54 6.34 14.50 -22.49
C GLU A 54 7.64 15.34 -22.46
N GLU A 55 8.57 15.06 -21.53
CA GLU A 55 9.86 15.75 -21.44
C GLU A 55 11.02 15.11 -22.24
N SER A 56 10.77 14.04 -23.00
CA SER A 56 11.79 13.43 -23.89
C SER A 56 11.58 13.81 -25.37
N PRO A 57 12.39 14.71 -25.95
CA PRO A 57 12.33 15.03 -27.37
C PRO A 57 13.15 14.01 -28.16
N GLU A 58 12.60 12.84 -28.51
CA GLU A 58 13.27 11.90 -29.43
C GLU A 58 12.24 10.92 -30.02
N LYS A 59 12.05 10.70 -31.33
CA LYS A 59 12.72 11.09 -32.57
C LYS A 59 11.67 10.96 -33.68
N LYS A 60 11.48 12.00 -34.47
CA LYS A 60 10.92 11.89 -35.82
C LYS A 60 12.12 11.95 -36.76
N SER A 61 12.58 10.81 -37.24
CA SER A 61 13.61 10.68 -38.29
C SER A 61 13.28 9.45 -39.12
#